data_AF-A0A7H4LIV8-F1
#
_entry.id   AF-A0A7H4LIV8-F1
#
_cell.length_a   1.000
_cell.length_b   1.000
_cell.length_c   1.000
_cell.angle_alpha   90.00
_cell.angle_beta   90.00
_cell.angle_gamma   90.00
#
_symmetry.space_group_name_H-M   'P 1'
#
loop_
_entity.id
_entity.type
_entity.pdbx_description
1 polymer ?
#
loop_
_entity_poly.entity_id
_entity_poly.type
_entity_poly.pdbx_seq_one_letter_code
_entity_poly.pdbx_strand_id
1 'polypeptide(L)'
;MASPSGSSRSSKIPEFLAGSGGRPVPALGIGTASFPFVAEDVKNAVLAALEIGYRHLDTASVYPSEHLVGEAVAEAARRGVIASREEVFVTTKVWCTQCHPDLVLPSLKESLQEDIVQMDLKGVWQAMEGCHRLGLAKMIGVSNFTMKKLQELLQIAKIPPAVNQVELNPAWQQKKLIEFCKERGIHVTAYSPLGGQSRTSKINAVLQSEILKEIAEARGKSVAQISLRWIFEQGASMVAKSMKKERLQENLEIFDWELTDEDRLKITRIPQYKKVTVLAILCPEGDPSVDLSEPVARPVLEPQDKTSSITLQRRRMASTTAVPEVALRSGDARPMPAIGMGTAKLPVVPETTVKAVLEAVVVGYRHFDTASMYATERPLGEALAEAVRRGLLASREEVFVTSKLWCTQCHPHLVLPSLRESLQNLQMEYVDLYLIHWPISLKPGPAVFPVKREDAVPFDFAGVWRAMEECHRLGLAKAIGVSNFTTSHLHKLLAAATVPPAVNQVEMNPVWQQRKLREYCAEKGIHVAAYSPLGGQNWSGDGNAVLDSEVLAEIAKARGKTVAQVVYTTPVTFLLATARSTCSPYDTN
;
A
#
# COMPACT_ATOMS: atom_id res chain seq x y z
N MET A 1 25.46 13.72 60.52
CA MET A 1 25.63 14.75 59.46
C MET A 1 26.84 14.36 58.62
N ALA A 2 26.62 13.96 57.37
CA ALA A 2 27.48 14.17 56.19
C ALA A 2 26.86 13.37 55.02
N SER A 3 26.65 14.06 53.91
CA SER A 3 25.64 13.82 52.87
C SER A 3 25.94 12.69 51.88
N PRO A 4 24.91 12.14 51.20
CA PRO A 4 25.09 11.24 50.07
C PRO A 4 25.30 12.04 48.77
N SER A 5 26.48 11.95 48.16
CA SER A 5 26.72 12.45 46.79
C SER A 5 26.31 11.36 45.79
N GLY A 6 25.29 11.66 44.97
CA GLY A 6 24.64 10.70 44.09
C GLY A 6 25.30 10.46 42.72
N SER A 7 24.76 9.43 42.05
CA SER A 7 24.64 9.18 40.59
C SER A 7 25.94 9.06 39.77
N SER A 8 26.18 8.06 38.91
CA SER A 8 25.27 7.24 38.11
C SER A 8 25.87 5.84 37.85
N ARG A 9 25.06 4.79 37.99
CA ARG A 9 25.33 3.49 37.34
C ARG A 9 24.51 3.44 36.07
N SER A 10 25.04 3.97 34.97
CA SER A 10 24.49 3.69 33.63
C SER A 10 24.79 2.22 33.32
N SER A 11 23.78 1.35 33.37
CA SER A 11 23.88 0.01 32.84
C SER A 11 24.06 0.13 31.32
N LYS A 12 25.24 -0.26 30.83
CA LYS A 12 25.53 -0.25 29.39
C LYS A 12 24.63 -1.27 28.70
N ILE A 13 23.93 -0.84 27.67
CA ILE A 13 23.20 -1.74 26.75
C ILE A 13 24.20 -2.80 26.26
N PRO A 14 23.91 -4.12 26.37
CA PRO A 14 24.79 -5.17 25.88
C PRO A 14 25.11 -5.01 24.40
N GLU A 15 26.22 -5.59 23.93
CA GLU A 15 26.65 -5.50 22.53
C GLU A 15 26.77 -6.90 21.91
N PHE A 16 26.35 -7.04 20.66
CA PHE A 16 26.61 -8.21 19.82
C PHE A 16 27.77 -7.92 18.88
N LEU A 17 28.58 -8.93 18.55
CA LEU A 17 29.66 -8.77 17.57
C LEU A 17 29.15 -9.07 16.16
N ALA A 18 29.38 -8.16 15.22
CA ALA A 18 28.95 -8.30 13.83
C ALA A 18 30.10 -8.08 12.83
N GLY A 19 30.01 -8.79 11.69
CA GLY A 19 30.97 -8.71 10.59
C GLY A 19 32.29 -9.44 10.87
N SER A 20 33.11 -9.59 9.82
CA SER A 20 34.39 -10.32 9.88
C SER A 20 35.42 -9.74 10.84
N GLY A 21 35.27 -8.46 11.21
CA GLY A 21 36.10 -7.78 12.21
C GLY A 21 35.53 -7.77 13.63
N GLY A 22 34.39 -8.40 13.88
CA GLY A 22 33.78 -8.50 15.21
C GLY A 22 33.48 -7.14 15.86
N ARG A 23 32.91 -6.20 15.11
CA ARG A 23 32.60 -4.86 15.67
C ARG A 23 31.33 -4.94 16.55
N PRO A 24 31.29 -4.19 17.66
CA PRO A 24 30.13 -4.18 18.54
C PRO A 24 28.93 -3.47 17.90
N VAL A 25 27.75 -4.07 18.06
CA VAL A 25 26.43 -3.54 17.72
C VAL A 25 25.61 -3.55 19.01
N PRO A 26 25.18 -2.40 19.53
CA PRO A 26 24.33 -2.38 20.72
C PRO A 26 23.04 -3.18 20.53
N ALA A 27 22.64 -3.91 21.57
CA ALA A 27 21.49 -4.82 21.55
C ALA A 27 20.16 -4.08 21.34
N LEU A 28 20.09 -2.81 21.74
CA LEU A 28 18.93 -1.96 21.59
C LEU A 28 19.30 -0.61 20.98
N GLY A 29 18.57 -0.23 19.94
CA GLY A 29 18.63 1.08 19.30
C GLY A 29 17.28 1.77 19.21
N ILE A 30 17.32 3.07 18.92
CA ILE A 30 16.13 3.87 18.63
C ILE A 30 15.91 3.95 17.12
N GLY A 31 14.70 3.59 16.68
CA GLY A 31 14.27 3.76 15.29
C GLY A 31 13.69 5.15 15.03
N THR A 32 14.09 5.79 13.92
CA THR A 32 13.72 7.19 13.61
C THR A 32 12.70 7.34 12.48
N ALA A 33 12.15 6.23 11.97
CA ALA A 33 11.02 6.27 11.05
C ALA A 33 9.77 6.82 11.76
N SER A 34 9.19 7.93 11.29
CA SER A 34 8.00 8.54 11.87
C SER A 34 6.95 8.88 10.83
N PHE A 35 5.70 8.50 11.11
CA PHE A 35 4.53 8.79 10.30
C PHE A 35 3.33 9.11 11.22
N PRO A 36 2.73 10.32 11.16
CA PRO A 36 3.20 11.48 10.42
C PRO A 36 4.58 11.94 10.91
N PHE A 37 5.35 12.59 10.03
CA PHE A 37 6.66 13.12 10.37
C PHE A 37 6.50 14.49 11.02
N VAL A 38 7.13 14.66 12.19
CA VAL A 38 7.27 15.93 12.90
C VAL A 38 8.75 16.07 13.25
N ALA A 39 9.41 17.08 12.70
CA ALA A 39 10.86 17.23 12.82
C ALA A 39 11.32 17.37 14.28
N GLU A 40 10.63 18.24 15.03
CA GLU A 40 10.95 18.52 16.42
C GLU A 40 10.83 17.26 17.31
N ASP A 41 9.82 16.43 17.07
CA ASP A 41 9.63 15.18 17.80
C ASP A 41 10.84 14.26 17.60
N VAL A 42 11.34 14.11 16.37
CA VAL A 42 12.45 13.20 16.06
C VAL A 42 13.76 13.65 16.70
N LYS A 43 14.11 14.93 16.60
CA LYS A 43 15.32 15.47 17.21
C LYS A 43 15.28 15.31 18.74
N ASN A 44 14.16 15.67 19.37
CA ASN A 44 14.00 15.57 20.81
C ASN A 44 14.01 14.12 21.31
N ALA A 45 13.40 13.19 20.57
CA ALA A 45 13.42 11.77 20.92
C ALA A 45 14.85 11.18 20.85
N VAL A 46 15.65 11.56 19.85
CA VAL A 46 17.04 11.12 19.74
C VAL A 46 17.89 11.69 20.87
N LEU A 47 17.75 12.99 21.17
CA LEU A 47 18.44 13.62 22.30
C LEU A 47 18.07 12.93 23.63
N ALA A 48 16.78 12.72 23.88
CA ALA A 48 16.31 12.04 25.08
C ALA A 48 16.85 10.60 25.16
N ALA A 49 16.89 9.86 24.04
CA ALA A 49 17.45 8.51 24.01
C ALA A 49 18.95 8.50 24.38
N LEU A 50 19.73 9.45 23.84
CA LEU A 50 21.15 9.59 24.16
C LEU A 50 21.37 9.93 25.65
N GLU A 51 20.54 10.81 26.22
CA GLU A 51 20.56 11.15 27.66
C GLU A 51 20.24 9.94 28.55
N ILE A 52 19.32 9.09 28.10
CA ILE A 52 18.90 7.88 28.81
C ILE A 52 19.96 6.76 28.73
N GLY A 53 20.82 6.77 27.71
CA GLY A 53 21.93 5.82 27.55
C GLY A 53 21.92 5.01 26.26
N TYR A 54 21.00 5.30 25.32
CA TYR A 54 21.03 4.68 23.99
C TYR A 54 22.30 5.10 23.25
N ARG A 55 22.89 4.16 22.52
CA ARG A 55 24.04 4.40 21.64
C ARG A 55 23.86 3.87 20.23
N HIS A 56 22.75 3.21 19.91
CA HIS A 56 22.41 2.80 18.55
C HIS A 56 21.25 3.63 18.00
N LEU A 57 21.50 4.37 16.91
CA LEU A 57 20.51 5.17 16.19
C LEU A 57 20.28 4.56 14.81
N ASP A 58 19.03 4.23 14.48
CA ASP A 58 18.66 3.68 13.18
C ASP A 58 17.86 4.69 12.36
N THR A 59 18.41 5.07 11.21
CA THR A 59 17.82 5.98 10.23
C THR A 59 17.97 5.44 8.80
N ALA A 60 17.55 6.21 7.80
CA ALA A 60 17.66 5.86 6.38
C ALA A 60 17.51 7.12 5.52
N SER A 61 18.11 7.13 4.33
CA SER A 61 17.99 8.22 3.34
C SER A 61 16.55 8.56 2.94
N VAL A 62 15.66 7.57 2.95
CA VAL A 62 14.23 7.77 2.68
C VAL A 62 13.48 8.41 3.85
N TYR A 63 14.06 8.37 5.06
CA TYR A 63 13.46 9.03 6.21
C TYR A 63 13.83 10.51 6.13
N PRO A 64 12.87 11.44 6.28
CA PRO A 64 13.17 12.87 6.28
C PRO A 64 13.95 13.34 7.54
N SER A 65 14.57 12.43 8.29
CA SER A 65 15.13 12.64 9.62
C SER A 65 16.65 12.56 9.74
N GLU A 66 17.41 12.19 8.69
CA GLU A 66 18.87 11.99 8.83
C GLU A 66 19.61 13.24 9.32
N HIS A 67 19.27 14.42 8.79
CA HIS A 67 19.86 15.68 9.23
C HIS A 67 19.56 15.97 10.71
N LEU A 68 18.35 15.65 11.18
CA LEU A 68 17.94 15.81 12.58
C LEU A 68 18.67 14.87 13.52
N VAL A 69 18.93 13.62 13.09
CA VAL A 69 19.77 12.67 13.83
C VAL A 69 21.19 13.23 13.95
N GLY A 70 21.74 13.78 12.86
CA GLY A 70 23.05 14.44 12.87
C GLY A 70 23.12 15.63 13.83
N GLU A 71 22.11 16.51 13.78
CA GLU A 71 21.99 17.65 14.70
C GLU A 71 21.90 17.22 16.16
N ALA A 72 21.07 16.20 16.45
CA ALA A 72 20.91 15.67 17.80
C ALA A 72 22.22 15.07 18.36
N VAL A 73 22.98 14.33 17.53
CA VAL A 73 24.29 13.80 17.94
C VAL A 73 25.29 14.93 18.18
N ALA A 74 25.34 15.92 17.30
CA ALA A 74 26.24 17.08 17.47
C ALA A 74 25.87 17.89 18.73
N GLU A 75 24.59 18.06 19.01
CA GLU A 75 24.11 18.72 20.21
C GLU A 75 24.38 17.91 21.47
N ALA A 76 24.17 16.60 21.47
CA ALA A 76 24.51 15.72 22.59
C ALA A 76 26.01 15.78 22.92
N ALA A 77 26.88 15.83 21.90
CA ALA A 77 28.32 16.00 22.09
C ALA A 77 28.65 17.37 22.70
N ARG A 78 28.07 18.46 22.18
CA ARG A 78 28.24 19.82 22.74
C ARG A 78 27.77 19.92 24.20
N ARG A 79 26.70 19.20 24.55
CA ARG A 79 26.13 19.13 25.91
C ARG A 79 26.88 18.19 26.85
N GLY A 80 27.88 17.44 26.36
CA GLY A 80 28.61 16.44 27.14
C GLY A 80 27.79 15.18 27.49
N VAL A 81 26.66 14.96 26.81
CA VAL A 81 25.83 13.75 26.97
C VAL A 81 26.53 12.52 26.38
N ILE A 82 27.32 12.73 25.33
CA ILE A 82 28.26 11.77 24.77
C ILE A 82 29.64 12.41 24.71
N ALA A 83 30.69 11.61 24.90
CA ALA A 83 32.08 12.08 24.88
C ALA A 83 32.55 12.44 23.47
N SER A 84 32.10 11.69 22.46
CA SER A 84 32.42 11.95 21.06
C SER A 84 31.44 11.23 20.11
N ARG A 85 31.52 11.56 18.81
CA ARG A 85 30.77 10.85 17.76
C ARG A 85 31.05 9.34 17.77
N GLU A 86 32.23 8.90 18.18
CA GLU A 86 32.63 7.48 18.18
C GLU A 86 31.89 6.63 19.21
N GLU A 87 31.24 7.26 20.20
CA GLU A 87 30.42 6.56 21.18
C GLU A 87 29.08 6.07 20.60
N VAL A 88 28.67 6.60 19.45
CA VAL A 88 27.35 6.34 18.86
C VAL A 88 27.48 5.46 17.62
N PHE A 89 26.77 4.35 17.64
CA PHE A 89 26.52 3.51 16.48
C PHE A 89 25.35 4.08 15.66
N VAL A 90 25.60 4.48 14.42
CA VAL A 90 24.55 5.01 13.52
C VAL A 90 24.40 4.11 12.31
N THR A 91 23.18 3.62 12.09
CA THR A 91 22.79 2.90 10.87
C THR A 91 22.05 3.85 9.95
N THR A 92 22.51 3.97 8.69
CA THR A 92 21.70 4.51 7.59
C THR A 92 21.54 3.45 6.49
N LYS A 93 20.64 3.70 5.54
CA LYS A 93 20.23 2.77 4.48
C LYS A 93 20.17 3.49 3.14
N VAL A 94 20.76 2.87 2.12
CA VAL A 94 20.59 3.25 0.71
C VAL A 94 19.20 2.81 0.26
N TRP A 95 18.42 3.72 -0.33
CA TRP A 95 17.06 3.42 -0.78
C TRP A 95 17.07 2.69 -2.13
N CYS A 96 15.96 2.01 -2.47
CA CYS A 96 15.89 1.18 -3.68
C CYS A 96 16.14 1.96 -4.99
N THR A 97 15.77 3.25 -5.06
CA THR A 97 16.06 4.12 -6.21
C THR A 97 17.54 4.51 -6.33
N GLN A 98 18.36 4.13 -5.35
CA GLN A 98 19.79 4.42 -5.28
C GLN A 98 20.63 3.14 -5.43
N CYS A 99 19.99 1.98 -5.62
CA CYS A 99 20.62 0.68 -5.83
C CYS A 99 21.13 0.49 -7.28
N HIS A 100 21.85 1.48 -7.81
CA HIS A 100 22.66 1.37 -9.04
C HIS A 100 24.14 1.50 -8.66
N PRO A 101 25.07 0.71 -9.22
CA PRO A 101 26.48 0.71 -8.80
C PRO A 101 27.12 2.11 -8.76
N ASP A 102 26.78 2.97 -9.72
CA ASP A 102 27.27 4.35 -9.82
C ASP A 102 26.58 5.34 -8.88
N LEU A 103 25.42 4.99 -8.31
CA LEU A 103 24.63 5.84 -7.41
C LEU A 103 24.87 5.53 -5.93
N VAL A 104 25.46 4.38 -5.58
CA VAL A 104 25.73 4.01 -4.17
C VAL A 104 26.76 4.95 -3.52
N LEU A 105 27.77 5.44 -4.25
CA LEU A 105 28.76 6.39 -3.72
C LEU A 105 28.21 7.84 -3.64
N PRO A 106 27.54 8.39 -4.68
CA PRO A 106 26.93 9.72 -4.62
C PRO A 106 25.68 9.82 -3.74
N SER A 107 24.93 8.73 -3.52
CA SER A 107 23.69 8.73 -2.72
C SER A 107 23.89 9.03 -1.24
N LEU A 108 25.14 8.98 -0.75
CA LEU A 108 25.53 9.55 0.55
C LEU A 108 25.55 11.10 0.55
N LYS A 109 25.18 11.76 -0.55
CA LYS A 109 25.23 13.21 -0.76
C LYS A 109 24.07 13.80 -1.63
N GLU A 110 22.84 13.31 -1.45
CA GLU A 110 21.57 13.78 -2.07
C GLU A 110 20.99 12.94 -3.22
N SER A 111 19.66 13.07 -3.34
CA SER A 111 18.68 12.16 -3.95
C SER A 111 18.16 12.62 -5.33
N LEU A 112 17.74 11.68 -6.20
CA LEU A 112 16.37 11.51 -6.74
C LEU A 112 16.26 10.47 -7.88
N GLN A 113 15.13 9.74 -7.86
CA GLN A 113 14.32 9.14 -8.94
C GLN A 113 14.73 7.89 -9.76
N GLU A 114 13.65 7.15 -10.11
CA GLU A 114 13.39 6.17 -11.19
C GLU A 114 13.37 4.66 -10.90
N ASP A 115 12.28 4.06 -11.42
CA ASP A 115 11.91 2.67 -11.73
C ASP A 115 12.49 1.49 -10.94
N ILE A 116 11.63 0.52 -10.57
CA ILE A 116 12.07 -0.76 -9.99
C ILE A 116 12.72 -1.59 -11.10
N VAL A 117 14.02 -1.37 -11.30
CA VAL A 117 14.89 -2.19 -12.14
C VAL A 117 15.23 -3.48 -11.39
N GLN A 118 15.54 -4.57 -12.12
CA GLN A 118 16.15 -5.73 -11.49
C GLN A 118 17.49 -5.30 -10.87
N MET A 119 17.60 -5.41 -9.54
CA MET A 119 18.79 -4.98 -8.82
C MET A 119 20.03 -5.75 -9.31
N ASP A 120 21.04 -5.03 -9.78
CA ASP A 120 22.38 -5.57 -9.98
C ASP A 120 23.01 -5.81 -8.60
N LEU A 121 22.64 -6.94 -7.98
CA LEU A 121 23.11 -7.32 -6.65
C LEU A 121 24.64 -7.33 -6.57
N LYS A 122 25.32 -7.72 -7.65
CA LYS A 122 26.78 -7.80 -7.71
C LYS A 122 27.40 -6.42 -7.74
N GLY A 123 27.01 -5.57 -8.69
CA GLY A 123 27.57 -4.23 -8.80
C GLY A 123 27.24 -3.36 -7.58
N VAL A 124 26.01 -3.45 -7.05
CA VAL A 124 25.62 -2.74 -5.82
C VAL A 124 26.47 -3.21 -4.63
N TRP A 125 26.65 -4.52 -4.45
CA TRP A 125 27.49 -5.00 -3.35
C TRP A 125 28.96 -4.61 -3.52
N GLN A 126 29.50 -4.64 -4.74
CA GLN A 126 30.86 -4.18 -5.02
C GLN A 126 31.06 -2.69 -4.68
N ALA A 127 30.03 -1.86 -4.91
CA ALA A 127 30.03 -0.46 -4.50
C ALA A 127 29.97 -0.32 -2.97
N MET A 128 29.14 -1.12 -2.28
CA MET A 128 29.11 -1.18 -0.81
C MET A 128 30.48 -1.59 -0.22
N GLU A 129 31.14 -2.59 -0.81
CA GLU A 129 32.51 -2.96 -0.44
C GLU A 129 33.50 -1.81 -0.69
N GLY A 130 33.27 -1.01 -1.73
CA GLY A 130 33.98 0.25 -1.98
C GLY A 130 33.82 1.24 -0.82
N CYS A 131 32.60 1.49 -0.36
CA CYS A 131 32.32 2.34 0.80
C CYS A 131 33.03 1.84 2.07
N HIS A 132 33.09 0.52 2.27
CA HIS A 132 33.84 -0.07 3.39
C HIS A 132 35.35 0.17 3.26
N ARG A 133 35.94 -0.09 2.08
CA ARG A 133 37.38 0.13 1.84
C ARG A 133 37.79 1.59 1.97
N LEU A 134 36.93 2.52 1.57
CA LEU A 134 37.14 3.96 1.70
C LEU A 134 36.91 4.49 3.12
N GLY A 135 36.46 3.64 4.06
CA GLY A 135 36.16 4.04 5.44
C GLY A 135 34.87 4.84 5.61
N LEU A 136 34.08 5.01 4.55
CA LEU A 136 32.78 5.70 4.57
C LEU A 136 31.75 4.92 5.40
N ALA A 137 31.84 3.59 5.40
CA ALA A 137 31.04 2.71 6.23
C ALA A 137 31.95 1.75 7.00
N LYS A 138 31.92 1.80 8.33
CA LYS A 138 32.69 0.89 9.20
C LYS A 138 32.22 -0.56 9.11
N MET A 139 30.95 -0.77 8.73
CA MET A 139 30.34 -2.05 8.40
C MET A 139 29.37 -1.87 7.25
N ILE A 140 29.22 -2.92 6.45
CA ILE A 140 28.21 -3.01 5.40
C ILE A 140 27.33 -4.24 5.65
N GLY A 141 26.05 -4.11 5.36
CA GLY A 141 25.05 -5.13 5.60
C GLY A 141 23.89 -4.99 4.64
N VAL A 142 22.90 -5.84 4.82
CA VAL A 142 21.67 -5.84 4.04
C VAL A 142 20.45 -5.68 4.94
N SER A 143 19.31 -5.40 4.33
CA SER A 143 18.03 -5.32 5.03
C SER A 143 16.98 -5.99 4.17
N ASN A 144 16.06 -6.73 4.80
CA ASN A 144 14.97 -7.45 4.13
C ASN A 144 15.43 -8.59 3.19
N PHE A 145 16.65 -9.14 3.38
CA PHE A 145 17.13 -10.24 2.56
C PHE A 145 16.63 -11.59 3.09
N THR A 146 16.11 -12.43 2.20
CA THR A 146 15.76 -13.82 2.49
C THR A 146 17.01 -14.70 2.52
N MET A 147 16.91 -15.92 3.07
CA MET A 147 18.01 -16.90 3.05
C MET A 147 18.54 -17.12 1.61
N LYS A 148 17.64 -17.23 0.62
CA LYS A 148 18.03 -17.38 -0.79
C LYS A 148 18.87 -16.20 -1.30
N LYS A 149 18.43 -14.96 -1.06
CA LYS A 149 19.19 -13.77 -1.47
C LYS A 149 20.52 -13.63 -0.73
N LEU A 150 20.58 -14.03 0.54
CA LEU A 150 21.84 -14.08 1.28
C LEU A 150 22.78 -15.13 0.70
N GLN A 151 22.29 -16.30 0.30
CA GLN A 151 23.11 -17.32 -0.37
C GLN A 151 23.68 -16.79 -1.69
N GLU A 152 22.85 -16.16 -2.52
CA GLU A 152 23.28 -15.53 -3.78
C GLU A 152 24.34 -14.45 -3.52
N LEU A 153 24.14 -13.60 -2.51
CA LEU A 153 25.11 -12.56 -2.15
C LEU A 153 26.43 -13.13 -1.65
N LEU A 154 26.39 -14.14 -0.79
CA LEU A 154 27.59 -14.75 -0.23
C LEU A 154 28.47 -15.44 -1.28
N GLN A 155 27.89 -15.88 -2.40
CA GLN A 155 28.66 -16.46 -3.50
C GLN A 155 29.52 -15.42 -4.24
N ILE A 156 29.14 -14.15 -4.19
CA ILE A 156 29.80 -13.07 -4.96
C ILE A 156 30.52 -12.06 -4.07
N ALA A 157 30.21 -12.00 -2.79
CA ALA A 157 30.75 -11.06 -1.82
C ALA A 157 32.20 -11.39 -1.46
N LYS A 158 33.09 -10.40 -1.56
CA LYS A 158 34.45 -10.43 -0.98
C LYS A 158 34.43 -10.05 0.49
N ILE A 159 33.56 -9.11 0.86
CA ILE A 159 33.25 -8.75 2.25
C ILE A 159 31.81 -9.20 2.52
N PRO A 160 31.57 -10.19 3.38
CA PRO A 160 30.22 -10.67 3.66
C PRO A 160 29.40 -9.59 4.41
N PRO A 161 28.06 -9.59 4.26
CA PRO A 161 27.21 -8.67 5.01
C PRO A 161 27.35 -8.91 6.51
N ALA A 162 27.67 -7.86 7.28
CA ALA A 162 27.81 -7.95 8.72
C ALA A 162 26.45 -8.12 9.44
N VAL A 163 25.39 -7.53 8.88
CA VAL A 163 24.04 -7.51 9.45
C VAL A 163 23.01 -7.81 8.35
N ASN A 164 21.94 -8.53 8.71
CA ASN A 164 20.67 -8.54 7.97
C ASN A 164 19.56 -7.97 8.87
N GLN A 165 19.10 -6.75 8.57
CA GLN A 165 18.02 -6.11 9.33
C GLN A 165 16.65 -6.51 8.78
N VAL A 166 15.79 -7.16 9.57
CA VAL A 166 14.51 -7.75 9.12
C VAL A 166 13.38 -7.55 10.13
N GLU A 167 12.13 -7.72 9.71
CA GLU A 167 10.99 -7.77 10.63
C GLU A 167 11.16 -8.96 11.57
N LEU A 168 11.25 -8.74 12.88
CA LEU A 168 11.35 -9.84 13.84
C LEU A 168 10.63 -9.46 15.13
N ASN A 169 9.65 -10.27 15.50
CA ASN A 169 8.85 -10.11 16.72
C ASN A 169 8.15 -11.45 17.06
N PRO A 170 7.50 -11.60 18.23
CA PRO A 170 6.86 -12.85 18.62
C PRO A 170 5.78 -13.37 17.64
N ALA A 171 5.14 -12.48 16.87
CA ALA A 171 4.17 -12.83 15.82
C ALA A 171 4.82 -13.06 14.44
N TRP A 172 6.13 -12.85 14.29
CA TRP A 172 6.90 -13.19 13.09
C TRP A 172 8.35 -13.55 13.48
N GLN A 173 8.56 -14.80 13.87
CA GLN A 173 9.73 -15.25 14.64
C GLN A 173 10.97 -15.56 13.79
N GLN A 174 10.80 -15.84 12.50
CA GLN A 174 11.90 -16.07 11.53
C GLN A 174 13.02 -17.03 11.98
N LYS A 175 12.73 -18.07 12.78
CA LYS A 175 13.73 -19.00 13.36
C LYS A 175 14.79 -19.49 12.36
N LYS A 176 14.34 -20.00 11.20
CA LYS A 176 15.23 -20.50 10.14
C LYS A 176 16.20 -19.45 9.61
N LEU A 177 15.74 -18.19 9.47
CA LEU A 177 16.60 -17.10 9.00
C LEU A 177 17.65 -16.73 10.06
N ILE A 178 17.25 -16.68 11.35
CA ILE A 178 18.16 -16.38 12.46
C ILE A 178 19.27 -17.42 12.52
N GLU A 179 18.91 -18.71 12.47
CA GLU A 179 19.87 -19.82 12.45
C GLU A 179 20.80 -19.73 11.22
N PHE A 180 20.24 -19.55 10.04
CA PHE A 180 21.01 -19.40 8.79
C PHE A 180 22.02 -18.26 8.85
N CYS A 181 21.61 -17.09 9.37
CA CYS A 181 22.47 -15.93 9.54
C CYS A 181 23.57 -16.18 10.58
N LYS A 182 23.22 -16.78 11.74
CA LYS A 182 24.15 -17.12 12.82
C LYS A 182 25.27 -18.05 12.34
N GLU A 183 24.92 -19.11 11.61
CA GLU A 183 25.89 -20.05 11.02
C GLU A 183 26.91 -19.38 10.09
N ARG A 184 26.56 -18.24 9.51
CA ARG A 184 27.36 -17.51 8.52
C ARG A 184 28.01 -16.24 9.07
N GLY A 185 27.91 -16.02 10.39
CA GLY A 185 28.45 -14.83 11.04
C GLY A 185 27.74 -13.53 10.64
N ILE A 186 26.49 -13.62 10.17
CA ILE A 186 25.65 -12.47 9.85
C ILE A 186 24.77 -12.17 11.06
N HIS A 187 24.88 -10.98 11.64
CA HIS A 187 24.05 -10.58 12.77
C HIS A 187 22.63 -10.22 12.32
N VAL A 188 21.62 -10.51 13.15
CA VAL A 188 20.23 -10.12 12.87
C VAL A 188 19.85 -8.91 13.72
N THR A 189 19.33 -7.87 13.06
CA THR A 189 18.72 -6.72 13.74
C THR A 189 17.23 -6.66 13.44
N ALA A 190 16.39 -6.70 14.47
CA ALA A 190 14.95 -6.67 14.40
C ALA A 190 14.41 -5.24 14.20
N TYR A 191 13.72 -4.98 13.08
CA TYR A 191 12.80 -3.85 12.99
C TYR A 191 11.36 -4.28 13.32
N SER A 192 10.51 -3.31 13.65
CA SER A 192 9.14 -3.54 14.14
C SER A 192 9.06 -4.53 15.32
N PRO A 193 9.94 -4.43 16.34
CA PRO A 193 10.00 -5.40 17.44
C PRO A 193 8.72 -5.42 18.31
N LEU A 194 7.87 -4.39 18.20
CA LEU A 194 6.59 -4.27 18.89
C LEU A 194 5.39 -4.45 17.94
N GLY A 195 5.57 -5.19 16.84
CA GLY A 195 4.53 -5.47 15.85
C GLY A 195 4.26 -4.34 14.84
N GLY A 196 5.01 -3.24 14.91
CA GLY A 196 4.92 -2.08 14.01
C GLY A 196 3.60 -1.30 14.10
N GLN A 197 3.64 0.01 13.83
CA GLN A 197 2.41 0.79 13.64
C GLN A 197 1.84 0.48 12.25
N SER A 198 0.58 0.07 12.15
CA SER A 198 -0.05 -0.09 10.83
C SER A 198 -0.73 1.22 10.43
N ARG A 199 -0.60 1.59 9.15
CA ARG A 199 -1.36 2.69 8.54
C ARG A 199 -2.81 2.28 8.22
N THR A 200 -3.10 0.99 8.17
CA THR A 200 -4.35 0.42 7.62
C THR A 200 -5.09 -0.53 8.56
N SER A 201 -4.47 -1.02 9.63
CA SER A 201 -5.04 -1.99 10.57
C SER A 201 -4.92 -1.50 12.02
N LYS A 202 -6.02 -1.42 12.75
CA LYS A 202 -6.01 -1.16 14.21
C LYS A 202 -5.48 -2.38 15.02
N ILE A 203 -5.12 -3.49 14.36
CA ILE A 203 -4.64 -4.71 15.04
C ILE A 203 -3.11 -4.69 15.14
N ASN A 204 -2.59 -4.73 16.36
CA ASN A 204 -1.18 -4.97 16.66
C ASN A 204 -1.04 -6.37 17.25
N ALA A 205 -0.66 -7.33 16.40
CA ALA A 205 -0.55 -8.75 16.76
C ALA A 205 0.43 -9.05 17.92
N VAL A 206 1.33 -8.11 18.25
CA VAL A 206 2.23 -8.23 19.41
C VAL A 206 1.57 -7.60 20.63
N LEU A 207 1.25 -6.30 20.60
CA LEU A 207 0.75 -5.57 21.77
C LEU A 207 -0.65 -6.02 22.22
N GLN A 208 -1.42 -6.66 21.34
CA GLN A 208 -2.75 -7.19 21.63
C GLN A 208 -2.77 -8.73 21.81
N SER A 209 -1.61 -9.40 21.79
CA SER A 209 -1.55 -10.85 21.99
C SER A 209 -1.94 -11.22 23.42
N GLU A 210 -2.98 -12.04 23.58
CA GLU A 210 -3.39 -12.55 24.89
C GLU A 210 -2.30 -13.39 25.56
N ILE A 211 -1.54 -14.18 24.77
CA ILE A 211 -0.40 -14.95 25.29
C ILE A 211 0.67 -14.02 25.89
N LEU A 212 0.99 -12.91 25.21
CA LEU A 212 1.99 -11.97 25.72
C LEU A 212 1.47 -11.16 26.90
N LYS A 213 0.16 -10.87 26.97
CA LYS A 213 -0.47 -10.22 28.12
C LYS A 213 -0.41 -11.12 29.36
N GLU A 214 -0.71 -12.41 29.21
CA GLU A 214 -0.60 -13.40 30.29
C GLU A 214 0.83 -13.48 30.85
N ILE A 215 1.83 -13.54 29.96
CA ILE A 215 3.25 -13.56 30.37
C ILE A 215 3.63 -12.22 31.03
N ALA A 216 3.18 -11.09 30.48
CA ALA A 216 3.44 -9.77 31.02
C ALA A 216 2.91 -9.64 32.46
N GLU A 217 1.68 -10.08 32.70
CA GLU A 217 1.06 -10.11 34.03
C GLU A 217 1.84 -11.03 34.98
N ALA A 218 2.14 -12.25 34.57
CA ALA A 218 2.87 -13.22 35.40
C ALA A 218 4.30 -12.77 35.77
N ARG A 219 4.94 -11.93 34.93
CA ARG A 219 6.30 -11.42 35.15
C ARG A 219 6.34 -10.03 35.79
N GLY A 220 5.20 -9.36 35.96
CA GLY A 220 5.16 -7.96 36.40
C GLY A 220 5.87 -7.02 35.43
N LYS A 221 5.76 -7.30 34.12
CA LYS A 221 6.39 -6.53 33.04
C LYS A 221 5.34 -6.07 32.04
N SER A 222 5.70 -5.17 31.14
CA SER A 222 4.80 -4.80 30.04
C SER A 222 4.91 -5.77 28.87
N VAL A 223 3.87 -5.84 28.04
CA VAL A 223 3.89 -6.62 26.78
C VAL A 223 5.06 -6.19 25.86
N ALA A 224 5.42 -4.89 25.88
CA ALA A 224 6.55 -4.39 25.12
C ALA A 224 7.88 -4.97 25.65
N GLN A 225 8.06 -4.98 26.97
CA GLN A 225 9.24 -5.58 27.60
C GLN A 225 9.34 -7.09 27.34
N ILE A 226 8.22 -7.83 27.38
CA ILE A 226 8.20 -9.25 27.00
C ILE A 226 8.68 -9.44 25.55
N SER A 227 8.15 -8.65 24.61
CA SER A 227 8.52 -8.74 23.19
C SER A 227 10.00 -8.44 22.95
N LEU A 228 10.51 -7.35 23.54
CA LEU A 228 11.91 -6.94 23.40
C LEU A 228 12.85 -7.95 24.06
N ARG A 229 12.53 -8.43 25.27
CA ARG A 229 13.29 -9.48 25.94
C ARG A 229 13.36 -10.74 25.10
N TRP A 230 12.24 -11.17 24.53
CA TRP A 230 12.20 -12.35 23.67
C TRP A 230 13.15 -12.23 22.47
N ILE A 231 13.17 -11.07 21.79
CA ILE A 231 14.08 -10.80 20.66
C ILE A 231 15.54 -10.85 21.11
N PHE A 232 15.86 -10.26 22.26
CA PHE A 232 17.20 -10.29 22.83
C PHE A 232 17.67 -11.74 23.07
N GLU A 233 16.79 -12.58 23.64
CA GLU A 233 17.08 -14.00 23.87
C GLU A 233 17.19 -14.83 22.57
N GLN A 234 16.68 -14.34 21.44
CA GLN A 234 16.94 -14.96 20.13
C GLN A 234 18.36 -14.66 19.60
N GLY A 235 19.14 -13.83 20.30
CA GLY A 235 20.46 -13.39 19.87
C GLY A 235 20.42 -12.30 18.80
N ALA A 236 19.30 -11.58 18.69
CA ALA A 236 19.14 -10.46 17.77
C ALA A 236 19.22 -9.11 18.51
N SER A 237 19.79 -8.10 17.86
CA SER A 237 19.60 -6.71 18.32
C SER A 237 18.25 -6.17 17.82
N MET A 238 17.75 -5.07 18.36
CA MET A 238 16.45 -4.52 17.99
C MET A 238 16.43 -3.01 17.93
N VAL A 239 15.59 -2.46 17.06
CA VAL A 239 15.37 -1.01 16.93
C VAL A 239 13.92 -0.67 17.27
N ALA A 240 13.69 -0.19 18.50
CA ALA A 240 12.37 0.14 19.01
C ALA A 240 12.11 1.65 18.86
N LYS A 241 10.99 2.02 18.21
CA LYS A 241 10.62 3.43 18.02
C LYS A 241 9.76 3.94 19.18
N SER A 242 10.15 5.06 19.79
CA SER A 242 9.32 5.81 20.75
C SER A 242 9.68 7.29 20.73
N MET A 243 8.68 8.14 20.93
CA MET A 243 8.85 9.60 21.15
C MET A 243 8.66 9.97 22.62
N LYS A 244 8.31 9.00 23.47
CA LYS A 244 8.03 9.22 24.90
C LYS A 244 9.21 8.75 25.73
N LYS A 245 9.74 9.64 26.58
CA LYS A 245 10.89 9.39 27.45
C LYS A 245 10.67 8.19 28.37
N GLU A 246 9.48 8.07 28.93
CA GLU A 246 9.10 7.01 29.87
C GLU A 246 9.16 5.64 29.18
N ARG A 247 8.70 5.53 27.94
CA ARG A 247 8.78 4.30 27.14
C ARG A 247 10.22 3.97 26.72
N LEU A 248 11.05 4.98 26.46
CA LEU A 248 12.46 4.76 26.15
C LEU A 248 13.20 4.19 27.36
N GLN A 249 12.88 4.68 28.56
CA GLN A 249 13.37 4.16 29.83
C GLN A 249 12.88 2.71 30.06
N GLU A 250 11.58 2.47 29.93
CA GLU A 250 10.95 1.15 30.08
C GLU A 250 11.58 0.08 29.15
N ASN A 251 11.92 0.46 27.92
CA ASN A 251 12.56 -0.44 26.95
C ASN A 251 13.99 -0.87 27.36
N LEU A 252 14.69 -0.11 28.22
CA LEU A 252 16.01 -0.50 28.75
C LEU A 252 15.91 -1.51 29.89
N GLU A 253 14.76 -1.62 30.53
CA GLU A 253 14.52 -2.48 31.70
C GLU A 253 14.20 -3.93 31.30
N ILE A 254 14.90 -4.44 30.28
CA ILE A 254 14.76 -5.79 29.72
C ILE A 254 15.99 -6.68 29.96
N PHE A 255 17.10 -6.11 30.42
CA PHE A 255 18.39 -6.81 30.46
C PHE A 255 18.68 -7.52 31.80
N ASP A 256 17.96 -7.17 32.87
CA ASP A 256 18.20 -7.62 34.25
C ASP A 256 17.29 -8.78 34.70
N TRP A 257 16.46 -9.33 33.81
CA TRP A 257 15.56 -10.47 34.06
C TRP A 257 15.40 -11.31 32.79
N GLU A 258 14.98 -12.56 32.90
CA GLU A 258 14.81 -13.48 31.77
C GLU A 258 13.41 -14.10 31.67
N LEU A 259 13.05 -14.55 30.47
CA LEU A 259 11.87 -15.38 30.28
C LEU A 259 12.13 -16.78 30.85
N THR A 260 11.09 -17.46 31.31
CA THR A 260 11.19 -18.88 31.67
C THR A 260 10.98 -19.78 30.45
N ASP A 261 11.28 -21.07 30.59
CA ASP A 261 11.05 -22.04 29.53
C ASP A 261 9.56 -22.18 29.17
N GLU A 262 8.68 -22.03 30.15
CA GLU A 262 7.24 -22.00 29.91
C GLU A 262 6.84 -20.79 29.07
N ASP A 263 7.36 -19.59 29.39
CA ASP A 263 7.09 -18.37 28.60
C ASP A 263 7.59 -18.55 27.16
N ARG A 264 8.83 -19.06 27.00
CA ARG A 264 9.41 -19.33 25.68
C ARG A 264 8.53 -20.30 24.90
N LEU A 265 8.05 -21.37 25.53
CA LEU A 265 7.16 -22.34 24.90
C LEU A 265 5.81 -21.71 24.51
N LYS A 266 5.21 -20.89 25.39
CA LYS A 266 3.98 -20.15 25.10
C LYS A 266 4.15 -19.24 23.87
N ILE A 267 5.27 -18.50 23.80
CA ILE A 267 5.57 -17.62 22.68
C ILE A 267 5.67 -18.39 21.35
N THR A 268 6.19 -19.63 21.35
CA THR A 268 6.25 -20.44 20.11
C THR A 268 4.88 -20.76 19.51
N ARG A 269 3.79 -20.64 20.29
CA ARG A 269 2.42 -20.93 19.86
C ARG A 269 1.68 -19.72 19.28
N ILE A 270 2.30 -18.53 19.32
CA ILE A 270 1.69 -17.32 18.74
C ILE A 270 1.55 -17.50 17.22
N PRO A 271 0.38 -17.23 16.62
CA PRO A 271 0.19 -17.29 15.18
C PRO A 271 1.20 -16.43 14.42
N GLN A 272 1.78 -16.99 13.37
CA GLN A 272 2.86 -16.34 12.61
C GLN A 272 2.30 -15.56 11.41
N TYR A 273 2.57 -14.26 11.34
CA TYR A 273 2.12 -13.37 10.27
C TYR A 273 3.18 -12.32 9.96
N LYS A 274 3.62 -12.26 8.69
CA LYS A 274 4.54 -11.21 8.21
C LYS A 274 3.76 -9.96 7.88
N LYS A 275 4.06 -8.83 8.54
CA LYS A 275 3.33 -7.58 8.35
C LYS A 275 3.94 -6.67 7.29
N VAL A 276 5.26 -6.58 7.23
CA VAL A 276 5.96 -5.65 6.36
C VAL A 276 6.30 -6.37 5.05
N THR A 277 5.46 -6.15 4.04
CA THR A 277 5.68 -6.66 2.68
C THR A 277 6.41 -5.61 1.83
N VAL A 278 7.12 -6.07 0.80
CA VAL A 278 7.83 -5.17 -0.14
C VAL A 278 6.88 -4.14 -0.75
N LEU A 279 5.63 -4.50 -1.00
CA LEU A 279 4.69 -3.53 -1.55
C LEU A 279 4.07 -2.61 -0.51
N ALA A 280 3.93 -3.00 0.77
CA ALA A 280 3.62 -2.04 1.83
C ALA A 280 4.72 -0.95 1.98
N ILE A 281 5.95 -1.23 1.53
CA ILE A 281 7.08 -0.29 1.53
C ILE A 281 7.16 0.53 0.23
N LEU A 282 7.05 -0.13 -0.94
CA LEU A 282 7.15 0.51 -2.26
C LEU A 282 5.87 1.26 -2.66
N CYS A 283 4.74 0.87 -2.07
CA CYS A 283 3.47 1.58 -2.11
C CYS A 283 3.04 1.84 -0.67
N PRO A 284 3.45 2.96 -0.05
CA PRO A 284 3.04 3.33 1.31
C PRO A 284 1.52 3.47 1.50
N GLU A 285 0.77 3.35 0.41
CA GLU A 285 -0.65 3.12 0.33
C GLU A 285 -0.85 1.95 -0.68
N GLY A 286 -1.10 0.71 -0.24
CA GLY A 286 -1.49 -0.45 -1.09
C GLY A 286 -0.81 -1.79 -0.77
N ASP A 287 -1.44 -2.90 -1.21
CA ASP A 287 -1.09 -4.33 -1.00
C ASP A 287 -0.74 -5.04 -2.34
N PRO A 288 0.30 -5.90 -2.46
CA PRO A 288 0.62 -6.59 -3.71
C PRO A 288 -0.18 -7.87 -3.76
N SER A 289 -1.10 -7.94 -4.71
CA SER A 289 -1.51 -9.26 -5.17
C SER A 289 -0.29 -10.01 -5.73
N VAL A 290 -0.23 -11.30 -5.35
CA VAL A 290 0.60 -12.42 -5.86
C VAL A 290 1.89 -12.74 -5.07
N ASP A 291 1.87 -13.83 -4.29
CA ASP A 291 2.58 -15.05 -4.73
C ASP A 291 1.95 -16.36 -4.20
N LEU A 292 2.13 -17.36 -5.05
CA LEU A 292 1.64 -18.73 -5.13
C LEU A 292 2.38 -19.65 -4.14
N SER A 293 1.65 -20.49 -3.40
CA SER A 293 1.87 -21.95 -3.31
C SER A 293 1.11 -22.62 -2.15
N GLU A 294 0.27 -23.59 -2.55
CA GLU A 294 -0.22 -24.79 -1.84
C GLU A 294 -1.42 -24.77 -0.87
N PRO A 295 -2.23 -25.86 -0.89
CA PRO A 295 -3.63 -25.84 -0.53
C PRO A 295 -3.87 -26.30 0.90
N VAL A 296 -4.80 -25.66 1.59
CA VAL A 296 -5.37 -26.20 2.83
C VAL A 296 -6.88 -26.31 2.64
N ALA A 297 -7.34 -27.56 2.56
CA ALA A 297 -8.75 -27.91 2.52
C ALA A 297 -9.48 -27.29 3.73
N ARG A 298 -10.67 -26.75 3.49
CA ARG A 298 -11.60 -26.36 4.56
C ARG A 298 -12.99 -26.93 4.32
N PRO A 299 -13.76 -27.15 5.40
CA PRO A 299 -14.96 -27.99 5.38
C PRO A 299 -16.16 -27.24 4.82
N VAL A 300 -17.05 -28.00 4.20
CA VAL A 300 -18.37 -27.58 3.76
C VAL A 300 -19.25 -27.29 4.99
N LEU A 301 -19.87 -26.11 5.04
CA LEU A 301 -21.02 -25.82 5.89
C LEU A 301 -22.20 -25.46 4.99
N GLU A 302 -23.30 -26.17 5.17
CA GLU A 302 -24.53 -26.04 4.39
C GLU A 302 -25.25 -24.69 4.61
N PRO A 303 -26.02 -24.19 3.63
CA PRO A 303 -26.72 -22.93 3.74
C PRO A 303 -28.04 -23.08 4.52
N GLN A 304 -28.26 -22.20 5.50
CA GLN A 304 -29.59 -21.99 6.08
C GLN A 304 -30.34 -20.91 5.31
N ASP A 305 -31.43 -21.34 4.66
CA ASP A 305 -32.46 -20.56 4.00
C ASP A 305 -33.22 -19.67 4.99
N LYS A 306 -33.26 -18.35 4.74
CA LYS A 306 -34.36 -17.48 5.19
C LYS A 306 -34.66 -16.44 4.11
N THR A 307 -35.57 -16.81 3.21
CA THR A 307 -36.28 -15.88 2.34
C THR A 307 -37.37 -15.16 3.15
N SER A 308 -37.49 -13.84 2.98
CA SER A 308 -38.67 -13.08 3.39
C SER A 308 -38.94 -12.06 2.29
N SER A 309 -40.03 -12.28 1.57
CA SER A 309 -40.50 -11.43 0.47
C SER A 309 -41.01 -10.10 1.00
N ILE A 310 -40.58 -9.00 0.39
CA ILE A 310 -41.17 -7.67 0.60
C ILE A 310 -41.77 -7.22 -0.73
N THR A 311 -43.09 -7.18 -0.76
CA THR A 311 -43.91 -6.70 -1.87
C THR A 311 -43.82 -5.17 -1.97
N LEU A 312 -43.26 -4.66 -3.08
CA LEU A 312 -43.14 -3.23 -3.37
C LEU A 312 -44.49 -2.65 -3.85
N GLN A 313 -45.22 -1.97 -2.95
CA GLN A 313 -46.29 -1.06 -3.34
C GLN A 313 -45.71 0.22 -3.95
N ARG A 314 -46.22 0.58 -5.14
CA ARG A 314 -45.92 1.82 -5.88
C ARG A 314 -46.19 3.05 -5.01
N ARG A 315 -45.14 3.64 -4.42
CA ARG A 315 -45.14 5.05 -4.00
C ARG A 315 -44.73 5.90 -5.19
N ARG A 316 -45.58 6.86 -5.56
CA ARG A 316 -45.29 7.98 -6.47
C ARG A 316 -43.93 8.57 -6.09
N MET A 317 -42.91 8.38 -6.93
CA MET A 317 -41.59 8.95 -6.69
C MET A 317 -41.66 10.46 -6.90
N ALA A 318 -41.27 11.19 -5.86
CA ALA A 318 -41.00 12.62 -5.91
C ALA A 318 -39.89 12.92 -6.92
N SER A 319 -39.95 14.12 -7.50
CA SER A 319 -38.97 14.76 -8.42
C SER A 319 -37.61 14.05 -8.49
N THR A 320 -37.36 13.37 -9.61
CA THR A 320 -36.07 12.73 -9.93
C THR A 320 -35.02 13.83 -10.06
N THR A 321 -34.15 13.95 -9.07
CA THR A 321 -32.97 14.81 -9.16
C THR A 321 -32.06 14.21 -10.24
N ALA A 322 -31.80 14.95 -11.32
CA ALA A 322 -30.97 14.49 -12.42
C ALA A 322 -29.55 14.17 -11.91
N VAL A 323 -28.99 13.04 -12.35
CA VAL A 323 -27.59 12.68 -12.05
C VAL A 323 -26.67 13.75 -12.67
N PRO A 324 -25.75 14.35 -11.91
CA PRO A 324 -24.78 15.30 -12.46
C PRO A 324 -23.95 14.67 -13.57
N GLU A 325 -23.62 15.44 -14.59
CA GLU A 325 -22.77 14.97 -15.70
C GLU A 325 -21.41 15.67 -15.68
N VAL A 326 -20.40 14.97 -16.17
CA VAL A 326 -19.02 15.45 -16.28
C VAL A 326 -18.65 15.56 -17.76
N ALA A 327 -18.27 16.76 -18.19
CA ALA A 327 -17.79 16.97 -19.55
C ALA A 327 -16.42 16.29 -19.74
N LEU A 328 -16.29 15.49 -20.81
CA LEU A 328 -15.05 14.85 -21.19
C LEU A 328 -14.30 15.70 -22.23
N ARG A 329 -12.97 15.69 -22.19
CA ARG A 329 -12.11 16.43 -23.13
C ARG A 329 -11.92 15.75 -24.49
N SER A 330 -12.91 14.98 -24.95
CA SER A 330 -12.81 14.12 -26.16
C SER A 330 -13.74 14.58 -27.29
N GLY A 331 -13.52 15.79 -27.81
CA GLY A 331 -14.28 16.31 -28.96
C GLY A 331 -15.79 16.33 -28.71
N ASP A 332 -16.55 15.68 -29.59
CA ASP A 332 -18.03 15.61 -29.57
C ASP A 332 -18.60 14.58 -28.58
N ALA A 333 -17.78 14.05 -27.67
CA ALA A 333 -18.25 13.11 -26.65
C ALA A 333 -19.29 13.76 -25.74
N ARG A 334 -20.43 13.10 -25.56
CA ARG A 334 -21.45 13.54 -24.59
C ARG A 334 -20.88 13.58 -23.16
N PRO A 335 -21.43 14.42 -22.28
CA PRO A 335 -21.11 14.37 -20.86
C PRO A 335 -21.35 12.97 -20.26
N MET A 336 -20.45 12.55 -19.39
CA MET A 336 -20.49 11.27 -18.68
C MET A 336 -21.28 11.43 -17.37
N PRO A 337 -22.36 10.65 -17.12
CA PRO A 337 -23.04 10.69 -15.83
C PRO A 337 -22.11 10.29 -14.68
N ALA A 338 -22.09 11.11 -13.62
CA ALA A 338 -21.13 11.01 -12.52
C ALA A 338 -21.25 9.72 -11.71
N ILE A 339 -22.41 9.05 -11.76
CA ILE A 339 -22.60 7.71 -11.19
C ILE A 339 -23.04 6.74 -12.28
N GLY A 340 -22.39 5.58 -12.32
CA GLY A 340 -22.68 4.50 -13.24
C GLY A 340 -22.80 3.15 -12.55
N MET A 341 -23.44 2.19 -13.23
CA MET A 341 -23.57 0.82 -12.78
C MET A 341 -22.50 -0.06 -13.44
N GLY A 342 -21.59 -0.60 -12.62
CA GLY A 342 -20.62 -1.60 -13.07
C GLY A 342 -21.23 -3.00 -13.16
N THR A 343 -20.81 -3.79 -14.14
CA THR A 343 -21.34 -5.14 -14.42
C THR A 343 -20.38 -6.28 -14.06
N ALA A 344 -19.21 -5.98 -13.48
CA ALA A 344 -18.25 -7.00 -13.07
C ALA A 344 -18.80 -7.87 -11.92
N LYS A 345 -19.07 -9.15 -12.19
CA LYS A 345 -19.49 -10.15 -11.19
C LYS A 345 -19.04 -11.55 -11.61
N LEU A 346 -18.55 -12.34 -10.66
CA LEU A 346 -18.27 -13.77 -10.84
C LEU A 346 -19.05 -14.58 -9.80
N PRO A 347 -19.67 -15.72 -10.16
CA PRO A 347 -19.89 -16.16 -11.54
C PRO A 347 -20.85 -15.23 -12.28
N VAL A 348 -20.71 -15.19 -13.61
CA VAL A 348 -21.61 -14.41 -14.48
C VAL A 348 -22.94 -15.13 -14.56
N VAL A 349 -24.03 -14.42 -14.25
CA VAL A 349 -25.40 -14.92 -14.40
C VAL A 349 -26.14 -13.94 -15.34
N PRO A 350 -26.31 -14.27 -16.63
CA PRO A 350 -26.88 -13.35 -17.63
C PRO A 350 -28.23 -12.77 -17.23
N GLU A 351 -29.16 -13.59 -16.74
CA GLU A 351 -30.52 -13.18 -16.37
C GLU A 351 -30.51 -12.19 -15.20
N THR A 352 -29.59 -12.39 -14.25
CA THR A 352 -29.41 -11.47 -13.12
C THR A 352 -28.87 -10.12 -13.61
N THR A 353 -27.96 -10.14 -14.58
CA THR A 353 -27.41 -8.93 -15.20
C THR A 353 -28.51 -8.15 -15.92
N VAL A 354 -29.31 -8.83 -16.75
CA VAL A 354 -30.43 -8.20 -17.48
C VAL A 354 -31.41 -7.54 -16.52
N LYS A 355 -31.85 -8.28 -15.48
CA LYS A 355 -32.80 -7.77 -14.50
C LYS A 355 -32.24 -6.55 -13.76
N ALA A 356 -30.99 -6.62 -13.29
CA ALA A 356 -30.36 -5.53 -12.55
C ALA A 356 -30.18 -4.26 -13.40
N VAL A 357 -29.83 -4.40 -14.69
CA VAL A 357 -29.72 -3.27 -15.62
C VAL A 357 -31.09 -2.62 -15.86
N LEU A 358 -32.14 -3.42 -16.09
CA LEU A 358 -33.50 -2.90 -16.25
C LEU A 358 -33.98 -2.13 -15.00
N GLU A 359 -33.72 -2.67 -13.80
CA GLU A 359 -34.02 -2.00 -12.54
C GLU A 359 -33.23 -0.70 -12.39
N ALA A 360 -31.93 -0.70 -12.76
CA ALA A 360 -31.10 0.49 -12.75
C ALA A 360 -31.65 1.59 -13.70
N VAL A 361 -32.11 1.22 -14.90
CA VAL A 361 -32.77 2.17 -15.82
C VAL A 361 -34.04 2.76 -15.20
N VAL A 362 -34.89 1.93 -14.58
CA VAL A 362 -36.15 2.36 -13.94
C VAL A 362 -35.90 3.36 -12.81
N VAL A 363 -34.84 3.15 -12.01
CA VAL A 363 -34.50 4.07 -10.91
C VAL A 363 -33.70 5.31 -11.37
N GLY A 364 -33.34 5.38 -12.66
CA GLY A 364 -32.77 6.57 -13.28
C GLY A 364 -31.27 6.51 -13.64
N TYR A 365 -30.61 5.34 -13.57
CA TYR A 365 -29.25 5.21 -14.09
C TYR A 365 -29.23 5.41 -15.60
N ARG A 366 -28.20 6.13 -16.05
CA ARG A 366 -27.91 6.37 -17.47
C ARG A 366 -26.46 6.10 -17.84
N HIS A 367 -25.65 5.54 -16.94
CA HIS A 367 -24.26 5.17 -17.22
C HIS A 367 -24.02 3.72 -16.82
N PHE A 368 -23.52 2.91 -17.75
CA PHE A 368 -23.26 1.48 -17.58
C PHE A 368 -21.82 1.14 -17.97
N ASP A 369 -21.13 0.41 -17.09
CA ASP A 369 -19.74 0.03 -17.25
C ASP A 369 -19.60 -1.49 -17.38
N THR A 370 -18.98 -1.93 -18.47
CA THR A 370 -18.66 -3.32 -18.76
C THR A 370 -17.24 -3.46 -19.32
N ALA A 371 -16.87 -4.68 -19.70
CA ALA A 371 -15.65 -5.02 -20.41
C ALA A 371 -15.85 -6.36 -21.11
N SER A 372 -15.11 -6.63 -22.19
CA SER A 372 -15.16 -7.92 -22.89
C SER A 372 -14.90 -9.10 -21.95
N MET A 373 -13.93 -8.93 -21.03
CA MET A 373 -13.60 -9.95 -20.02
C MET A 373 -14.68 -10.18 -18.96
N TYR A 374 -15.65 -9.28 -18.78
CA TYR A 374 -16.71 -9.54 -17.79
C TYR A 374 -17.73 -10.55 -18.31
N ALA A 375 -17.74 -10.85 -19.61
CA ALA A 375 -18.76 -11.62 -20.29
C ALA A 375 -20.19 -11.09 -20.06
N THR A 376 -20.32 -9.81 -19.73
CA THR A 376 -21.61 -9.12 -19.48
C THR A 376 -22.04 -8.18 -20.59
N GLU A 377 -21.25 -8.01 -21.66
CA GLU A 377 -21.59 -7.14 -22.79
C GLU A 377 -22.91 -7.55 -23.45
N ARG A 378 -23.10 -8.86 -23.72
CA ARG A 378 -24.34 -9.37 -24.31
C ARG A 378 -25.58 -9.13 -23.45
N PRO A 379 -25.64 -9.58 -22.18
CA PRO A 379 -26.81 -9.31 -21.35
C PRO A 379 -27.04 -7.81 -21.09
N LEU A 380 -25.99 -6.98 -21.05
CA LEU A 380 -26.15 -5.52 -20.99
C LEU A 380 -26.85 -4.97 -22.25
N GLY A 381 -26.42 -5.41 -23.43
CA GLY A 381 -27.04 -5.04 -24.71
C GLY A 381 -28.51 -5.43 -24.78
N GLU A 382 -28.83 -6.68 -24.43
CA GLU A 382 -30.20 -7.20 -24.39
C GLU A 382 -31.09 -6.38 -23.45
N ALA A 383 -30.59 -6.04 -22.26
CA ALA A 383 -31.33 -5.26 -21.27
C ALA A 383 -31.63 -3.83 -21.74
N LEU A 384 -30.67 -3.17 -22.40
CA LEU A 384 -30.87 -1.81 -22.91
C LEU A 384 -31.81 -1.80 -24.12
N ALA A 385 -31.70 -2.78 -25.02
CA ALA A 385 -32.65 -2.95 -26.11
C ALA A 385 -34.08 -3.23 -25.59
N GLU A 386 -34.21 -4.05 -24.55
CA GLU A 386 -35.49 -4.27 -23.85
C GLU A 386 -36.02 -2.98 -23.21
N ALA A 387 -35.16 -2.18 -22.56
CA ALA A 387 -35.55 -0.93 -21.95
C ALA A 387 -36.11 0.07 -22.97
N VAL A 388 -35.51 0.17 -24.15
CA VAL A 388 -36.03 0.98 -25.27
C VAL A 388 -37.38 0.43 -25.74
N ARG A 389 -37.49 -0.88 -25.97
CA ARG A 389 -38.73 -1.52 -26.42
C ARG A 389 -39.89 -1.32 -25.44
N ARG A 390 -39.61 -1.28 -24.14
CA ARG A 390 -40.58 -1.03 -23.07
C ARG A 390 -40.90 0.44 -22.85
N GLY A 391 -40.25 1.36 -23.57
CA GLY A 391 -40.39 2.80 -23.37
C GLY A 391 -39.80 3.31 -22.05
N LEU A 392 -38.88 2.54 -21.43
CA LEU A 392 -38.13 2.98 -20.24
C LEU A 392 -36.99 3.94 -20.62
N LEU A 393 -36.52 3.83 -21.87
CA LEU A 393 -35.61 4.75 -22.56
C LEU A 393 -36.28 5.13 -23.89
N ALA A 394 -36.19 6.39 -24.31
CA ALA A 394 -36.63 6.80 -25.64
C ALA A 394 -35.73 6.20 -26.73
N SER A 395 -34.43 6.08 -26.47
CA SER A 395 -33.46 5.53 -27.41
C SER A 395 -32.14 5.11 -26.74
N ARG A 396 -31.25 4.48 -27.51
CA ARG A 396 -29.89 4.09 -27.05
C ARG A 396 -29.05 5.31 -26.67
N GLU A 397 -29.29 6.45 -27.32
CA GLU A 397 -28.60 7.72 -27.07
C GLU A 397 -28.92 8.31 -25.68
N GLU A 398 -29.87 7.77 -24.91
CA GLU A 398 -30.08 8.21 -23.54
C GLU A 398 -29.00 7.72 -22.57
N VAL A 399 -28.33 6.61 -22.88
CA VAL A 399 -27.36 5.98 -21.98
C VAL A 399 -25.92 6.20 -22.44
N PHE A 400 -25.00 6.21 -21.46
CA PHE A 400 -23.57 6.24 -21.62
C PHE A 400 -23.02 4.83 -21.34
N VAL A 401 -22.43 4.17 -22.34
CA VAL A 401 -21.90 2.81 -22.21
C VAL A 401 -20.39 2.81 -22.33
N THR A 402 -19.72 2.23 -21.33
CA THR A 402 -18.27 2.01 -21.32
C THR A 402 -17.94 0.54 -21.52
N SER A 403 -17.05 0.22 -22.46
CA SER A 403 -16.40 -1.11 -22.55
C SER A 403 -14.87 -0.99 -22.58
N LYS A 404 -14.17 -2.12 -22.47
CA LYS A 404 -12.71 -2.16 -22.31
C LYS A 404 -12.04 -3.25 -23.14
N LEU A 405 -10.92 -2.89 -23.78
CA LEU A 405 -9.99 -3.79 -24.45
C LEU A 405 -9.21 -4.62 -23.42
N TRP A 406 -9.30 -5.95 -23.51
CA TRP A 406 -8.59 -6.85 -22.60
C TRP A 406 -7.13 -7.10 -23.02
N CYS A 407 -6.33 -7.60 -22.08
CA CYS A 407 -4.87 -7.69 -22.20
C CYS A 407 -4.39 -8.58 -23.36
N THR A 408 -5.11 -9.66 -23.71
CA THR A 408 -4.75 -10.52 -24.85
C THR A 408 -5.06 -9.86 -26.21
N GLN A 409 -5.79 -8.75 -26.21
CA GLN A 409 -6.10 -7.93 -27.38
C GLN A 409 -5.31 -6.61 -27.42
N CYS A 410 -4.42 -6.37 -26.46
CA CYS A 410 -3.52 -5.20 -26.44
C CYS A 410 -2.36 -5.34 -27.45
N HIS A 411 -2.74 -5.49 -28.72
CA HIS A 411 -1.89 -5.55 -29.91
C HIS A 411 -2.50 -4.66 -30.99
N PRO A 412 -1.73 -3.84 -31.71
CA PRO A 412 -2.30 -2.83 -32.62
C PRO A 412 -3.33 -3.38 -33.62
N HIS A 413 -3.06 -4.55 -34.19
CA HIS A 413 -3.92 -5.19 -35.20
C HIS A 413 -5.18 -5.87 -34.62
N LEU A 414 -5.27 -6.03 -33.30
CA LEU A 414 -6.41 -6.67 -32.62
C LEU A 414 -7.40 -5.67 -32.03
N VAL A 415 -6.98 -4.42 -31.74
CA VAL A 415 -7.82 -3.41 -31.08
C VAL A 415 -9.16 -3.18 -31.80
N LEU A 416 -9.11 -2.89 -33.11
CA LEU A 416 -10.32 -2.60 -33.89
C LEU A 416 -11.24 -3.83 -34.04
N PRO A 417 -10.75 -5.03 -34.39
CA PRO A 417 -11.54 -6.25 -34.34
C PRO A 417 -12.22 -6.49 -32.99
N SER A 418 -11.51 -6.26 -31.89
CA SER A 418 -12.05 -6.47 -30.54
C SER A 418 -13.14 -5.48 -30.17
N LEU A 419 -13.03 -4.21 -30.57
CA LEU A 419 -14.13 -3.26 -30.39
C LEU A 419 -15.36 -3.67 -31.21
N ARG A 420 -15.19 -4.15 -32.45
CA ARG A 420 -16.31 -4.63 -33.27
C ARG A 420 -17.02 -5.82 -32.63
N GLU A 421 -16.27 -6.74 -32.03
CA GLU A 421 -16.82 -7.86 -31.27
C GLU A 421 -17.61 -7.36 -30.04
N SER A 422 -17.05 -6.43 -29.27
CA SER A 422 -17.75 -5.78 -28.16
C SER A 422 -19.06 -5.13 -28.60
N LEU A 423 -19.06 -4.40 -29.72
CA LEU A 423 -20.25 -3.76 -30.29
C LEU A 423 -21.30 -4.78 -30.75
N GLN A 424 -20.87 -5.89 -31.35
CA GLN A 424 -21.76 -6.99 -31.72
C GLN A 424 -22.41 -7.61 -30.48
N ASN A 425 -21.62 -7.87 -29.43
CA ASN A 425 -22.16 -8.40 -28.17
C ASN A 425 -23.13 -7.41 -27.53
N LEU A 426 -22.78 -6.12 -27.46
CA LEU A 426 -23.63 -5.06 -26.93
C LEU A 426 -24.86 -4.77 -27.79
N GLN A 427 -24.91 -5.23 -29.04
CA GLN A 427 -25.95 -4.91 -30.03
C GLN A 427 -26.08 -3.39 -30.26
N MET A 428 -24.94 -2.72 -30.47
CA MET A 428 -24.86 -1.26 -30.63
C MET A 428 -23.91 -0.88 -31.76
N GLU A 429 -24.13 0.28 -32.37
CA GLU A 429 -23.24 0.83 -33.41
C GLU A 429 -22.00 1.53 -32.83
N TYR A 430 -22.07 1.98 -31.57
CA TYR A 430 -20.96 2.62 -30.87
C TYR A 430 -21.02 2.42 -29.34
N VAL A 431 -19.86 2.61 -28.70
CA VAL A 431 -19.76 2.85 -27.25
C VAL A 431 -19.44 4.32 -26.99
N ASP A 432 -19.92 4.84 -25.87
CA ASP A 432 -19.64 6.21 -25.47
C ASP A 432 -18.18 6.36 -25.02
N LEU A 433 -17.63 5.32 -24.38
CA LEU A 433 -16.24 5.27 -23.94
C LEU A 433 -15.62 3.88 -24.16
N TYR A 434 -14.46 3.84 -24.81
CA TYR A 434 -13.66 2.62 -24.94
C TYR A 434 -12.32 2.76 -24.22
N LEU A 435 -12.02 1.86 -23.28
CA LEU A 435 -10.83 1.93 -22.44
C LEU A 435 -9.83 0.80 -22.74
N ILE A 436 -8.53 1.07 -22.64
CA ILE A 436 -7.56 0.00 -22.41
C ILE A 436 -7.72 -0.47 -20.96
N HIS A 437 -8.05 -1.75 -20.71
CA HIS A 437 -8.43 -2.22 -19.37
C HIS A 437 -7.26 -2.24 -18.37
N TRP A 438 -6.08 -2.67 -18.82
CA TRP A 438 -4.84 -2.67 -18.03
C TRP A 438 -3.66 -2.29 -18.93
N PRO A 439 -2.60 -1.66 -18.39
CA PRO A 439 -1.36 -1.37 -19.12
C PRO A 439 -0.50 -2.65 -19.28
N ILE A 440 -1.11 -3.74 -19.72
CA ILE A 440 -0.53 -5.09 -19.82
C ILE A 440 -0.91 -5.69 -21.17
N SER A 441 0.09 -6.21 -21.89
CA SER A 441 -0.12 -7.01 -23.10
C SER A 441 0.20 -8.47 -22.79
N LEU A 442 -0.73 -9.35 -23.16
CA LEU A 442 -0.54 -10.80 -23.10
C LEU A 442 -0.50 -11.37 -24.51
N LYS A 443 0.02 -12.59 -24.68
CA LYS A 443 -0.04 -13.31 -25.96
C LYS A 443 -1.50 -13.34 -26.49
N PRO A 444 -1.72 -13.15 -27.80
CA PRO A 444 -3.05 -13.25 -28.38
C PRO A 444 -3.72 -14.58 -28.08
N GLY A 445 -5.00 -14.54 -27.74
CA GLY A 445 -5.79 -15.74 -27.43
C GLY A 445 -6.90 -15.50 -26.41
N PRO A 446 -7.61 -16.57 -26.02
CA PRO A 446 -8.62 -16.50 -24.98
C PRO A 446 -7.99 -16.10 -23.64
N ALA A 447 -8.75 -15.40 -22.81
CA ALA A 447 -8.31 -15.08 -21.45
C ALA A 447 -8.24 -16.36 -20.61
N VAL A 448 -7.05 -16.67 -20.09
CA VAL A 448 -6.81 -17.82 -19.20
C VAL A 448 -6.47 -17.31 -17.81
N PHE A 449 -7.12 -17.86 -16.79
CA PHE A 449 -6.85 -17.56 -15.39
C PHE A 449 -6.36 -18.83 -14.65
N PRO A 450 -5.32 -18.72 -13.80
CA PRO A 450 -4.50 -17.52 -13.58
C PRO A 450 -3.64 -17.18 -14.80
N VAL A 451 -3.40 -15.89 -15.03
CA VAL A 451 -2.50 -15.42 -16.09
C VAL A 451 -1.08 -15.87 -15.77
N LYS A 452 -0.42 -16.51 -16.71
CA LYS A 452 0.96 -16.97 -16.55
C LYS A 452 1.94 -15.84 -16.90
N ARG A 453 3.05 -15.74 -16.15
CA ARG A 453 4.05 -14.69 -16.36
C ARG A 453 4.65 -14.75 -17.77
N GLU A 454 4.88 -15.96 -18.27
CA GLU A 454 5.43 -16.25 -19.59
C GLU A 454 4.51 -15.85 -20.75
N ASP A 455 3.26 -15.50 -20.47
CA ASP A 455 2.32 -14.99 -21.47
C ASP A 455 2.35 -13.47 -21.57
N ALA A 456 3.02 -12.77 -20.65
CA ALA A 456 3.24 -11.34 -20.76
C ALA A 456 4.23 -11.00 -21.88
N VAL A 457 3.87 -10.00 -22.68
CA VAL A 457 4.69 -9.48 -23.78
C VAL A 457 4.84 -7.97 -23.63
N PRO A 458 5.87 -7.34 -24.24
CA PRO A 458 6.04 -5.89 -24.16
C PRO A 458 4.79 -5.14 -24.64
N PHE A 459 4.36 -4.14 -23.87
CA PHE A 459 3.21 -3.29 -24.22
C PHE A 459 3.63 -2.24 -25.24
N ASP A 460 3.10 -2.33 -26.47
CA ASP A 460 3.29 -1.31 -27.50
C ASP A 460 2.33 -0.13 -27.26
N PHE A 461 2.73 0.81 -26.39
CA PHE A 461 1.92 1.98 -26.04
C PHE A 461 1.49 2.78 -27.27
N ALA A 462 2.43 3.04 -28.18
CA ALA A 462 2.18 3.88 -29.34
C ALA A 462 1.28 3.18 -30.37
N GLY A 463 1.55 1.90 -30.66
CA GLY A 463 0.77 1.15 -31.64
C GLY A 463 -0.64 0.83 -31.15
N VAL A 464 -0.81 0.40 -29.90
CA VAL A 464 -2.13 0.13 -29.33
C VAL A 464 -2.94 1.42 -29.23
N TRP A 465 -2.33 2.53 -28.79
CA TRP A 465 -3.03 3.81 -28.70
C TRP A 465 -3.45 4.34 -30.07
N ARG A 466 -2.58 4.29 -31.10
CA ARG A 466 -2.98 4.64 -32.48
C ARG A 466 -4.17 3.83 -32.97
N ALA A 467 -4.27 2.56 -32.59
CA ALA A 467 -5.41 1.74 -32.95
C ALA A 467 -6.69 2.11 -32.16
N MET A 468 -6.56 2.59 -30.92
CA MET A 468 -7.67 3.20 -30.17
C MET A 468 -8.13 4.50 -30.83
N GLU A 469 -7.20 5.34 -31.29
CA GLU A 469 -7.49 6.57 -32.04
C GLU A 469 -8.23 6.26 -33.35
N GLU A 470 -7.89 5.16 -34.02
CA GLU A 470 -8.61 4.70 -35.20
C GLU A 470 -10.05 4.28 -34.87
N CYS A 471 -10.26 3.56 -33.75
CA CYS A 471 -11.61 3.24 -33.26
C CYS A 471 -12.44 4.51 -33.00
N HIS A 472 -11.81 5.55 -32.46
CA HIS A 472 -12.44 6.85 -32.26
C HIS A 472 -12.76 7.56 -33.58
N ARG A 473 -11.79 7.61 -34.51
CA ARG A 473 -11.93 8.23 -35.83
C ARG A 473 -13.06 7.59 -36.66
N LEU A 474 -13.24 6.28 -36.55
CA LEU A 474 -14.33 5.54 -37.20
C LEU A 474 -15.69 5.75 -36.53
N GLY A 475 -15.76 6.45 -35.40
CA GLY A 475 -17.00 6.74 -34.67
C GLY A 475 -17.55 5.57 -33.86
N LEU A 476 -16.82 4.45 -33.78
CA LEU A 476 -17.16 3.24 -33.02
C LEU A 476 -17.00 3.45 -31.51
N ALA A 477 -16.13 4.37 -31.11
CA ALA A 477 -16.01 4.87 -29.74
C ALA A 477 -16.10 6.41 -29.75
N LYS A 478 -17.06 7.00 -29.03
CA LYS A 478 -17.21 8.48 -28.98
C LYS A 478 -16.11 9.14 -28.14
N ALA A 479 -15.60 8.44 -27.15
CA ALA A 479 -14.39 8.78 -26.42
C ALA A 479 -13.51 7.55 -26.23
N ILE A 480 -12.20 7.78 -26.08
CA ILE A 480 -11.23 6.74 -25.75
C ILE A 480 -10.47 7.10 -24.49
N GLY A 481 -10.09 6.10 -23.73
CA GLY A 481 -9.37 6.29 -22.47
C GLY A 481 -8.63 5.04 -22.04
N VAL A 482 -8.27 5.02 -20.77
CA VAL A 482 -7.52 3.94 -20.16
C VAL A 482 -8.10 3.57 -18.79
N SER A 483 -7.73 2.41 -18.28
CA SER A 483 -8.06 1.96 -16.93
C SER A 483 -6.84 1.35 -16.28
N ASN A 484 -6.64 1.62 -14.99
CA ASN A 484 -5.49 1.16 -14.20
C ASN A 484 -4.14 1.73 -14.64
N PHE A 485 -4.13 2.90 -15.30
CA PHE A 485 -2.89 3.55 -15.73
C PHE A 485 -2.33 4.44 -14.61
N THR A 486 -1.02 4.33 -14.38
CA THR A 486 -0.28 5.21 -13.47
C THR A 486 0.12 6.50 -14.19
N THR A 487 0.67 7.47 -13.45
CA THR A 487 1.22 8.70 -14.05
C THR A 487 2.33 8.42 -15.07
N SER A 488 3.19 7.43 -14.82
CA SER A 488 4.23 7.01 -15.77
C SER A 488 3.64 6.40 -17.05
N HIS A 489 2.62 5.53 -16.92
CA HIS A 489 1.94 4.96 -18.09
C HIS A 489 1.26 6.05 -18.92
N LEU A 490 0.56 6.99 -18.27
CA LEU A 490 -0.06 8.12 -18.95
C LEU A 490 0.97 9.02 -19.63
N HIS A 491 2.11 9.27 -19.00
CA HIS A 491 3.19 10.05 -19.61
C HIS A 491 3.71 9.41 -20.91
N LYS A 492 3.99 8.09 -20.88
CA LYS A 492 4.44 7.33 -22.06
C LYS A 492 3.39 7.33 -23.18
N LEU A 493 2.13 7.14 -22.83
CA LEU A 493 1.01 7.15 -23.78
C LEU A 493 0.83 8.53 -24.40
N LEU A 494 0.82 9.59 -23.58
CA LEU A 494 0.67 10.99 -24.04
C LEU A 494 1.79 11.42 -24.98
N ALA A 495 3.00 10.88 -24.83
CA ALA A 495 4.11 11.17 -25.72
C ALA A 495 3.86 10.70 -27.18
N ALA A 496 2.96 9.72 -27.37
CA ALA A 496 2.61 9.18 -28.69
C ALA A 496 1.17 9.50 -29.13
N ALA A 497 0.38 10.16 -28.27
CA ALA A 497 -1.03 10.40 -28.50
C ALA A 497 -1.27 11.66 -29.34
N THR A 498 -2.10 11.53 -30.37
CA THR A 498 -2.69 12.65 -31.10
C THR A 498 -4.02 13.04 -30.47
N VAL A 499 -4.80 12.06 -30.00
CA VAL A 499 -6.00 12.25 -29.17
C VAL A 499 -5.65 11.79 -27.76
N PRO A 500 -5.60 12.71 -26.76
CA PRO A 500 -5.30 12.32 -25.39
C PRO A 500 -6.43 11.47 -24.79
N PRO A 501 -6.14 10.57 -23.83
CA PRO A 501 -7.17 9.78 -23.16
C PRO A 501 -8.15 10.70 -22.42
N ALA A 502 -9.44 10.51 -22.68
CA ALA A 502 -10.51 11.29 -22.06
C ALA A 502 -10.69 10.95 -20.57
N VAL A 503 -10.48 9.67 -20.24
CA VAL A 503 -10.73 9.08 -18.92
C VAL A 503 -9.57 8.16 -18.54
N ASN A 504 -9.19 8.20 -17.26
CA ASN A 504 -8.45 7.13 -16.60
C ASN A 504 -9.31 6.54 -15.49
N GLN A 505 -9.84 5.33 -15.69
CA GLN A 505 -10.68 4.65 -14.72
C GLN A 505 -9.84 3.81 -13.76
N VAL A 506 -9.91 4.07 -12.47
CA VAL A 506 -9.06 3.42 -11.46
C VAL A 506 -9.84 3.11 -10.18
N GLU A 507 -9.33 2.18 -9.36
CA GLU A 507 -9.90 1.95 -8.03
C GLU A 507 -9.80 3.24 -7.24
N MET A 508 -10.88 3.80 -6.74
CA MET A 508 -10.76 5.02 -5.96
C MET A 508 -11.89 5.14 -4.97
N ASN A 509 -11.54 5.36 -3.71
CA ASN A 509 -12.48 5.49 -2.61
C ASN A 509 -11.85 6.33 -1.47
N PRO A 510 -12.56 6.65 -0.38
CA PRO A 510 -12.01 7.50 0.68
C PRO A 510 -10.75 6.97 1.36
N VAL A 511 -10.54 5.64 1.36
CA VAL A 511 -9.33 5.01 1.91
C VAL A 511 -8.23 4.82 0.86
N TRP A 512 -8.57 4.95 -0.43
CA TRP A 512 -7.66 4.84 -1.58
C TRP A 512 -7.88 6.01 -2.56
N GLN A 513 -7.32 7.17 -2.22
CA GLN A 513 -7.69 8.45 -2.84
C GLN A 513 -6.92 8.80 -4.11
N GLN A 514 -5.80 8.11 -4.38
CA GLN A 514 -4.96 8.29 -5.57
C GLN A 514 -4.58 9.75 -5.88
N ARG A 515 -4.20 10.54 -4.86
CA ARG A 515 -4.00 12.01 -4.97
C ARG A 515 -3.05 12.42 -6.10
N LYS A 516 -1.84 11.84 -6.15
CA LYS A 516 -0.84 12.14 -7.19
C LYS A 516 -1.37 11.87 -8.60
N LEU A 517 -2.12 10.77 -8.77
CA LEU A 517 -2.71 10.43 -10.07
C LEU A 517 -3.81 11.42 -10.43
N ARG A 518 -4.69 11.78 -9.49
CA ARG A 518 -5.76 12.78 -9.73
C ARG A 518 -5.20 14.14 -10.13
N GLU A 519 -4.18 14.62 -9.43
CA GLU A 519 -3.54 15.90 -9.73
C GLU A 519 -2.90 15.87 -11.13
N TYR A 520 -2.19 14.81 -11.48
CA TYR A 520 -1.61 14.63 -12.81
C TYR A 520 -2.69 14.54 -13.91
N CYS A 521 -3.73 13.74 -13.69
CA CYS A 521 -4.84 13.61 -14.63
C CYS A 521 -5.55 14.96 -14.82
N ALA A 522 -5.81 15.71 -13.75
CA ALA A 522 -6.42 17.04 -13.83
C ALA A 522 -5.54 18.02 -14.64
N GLU A 523 -4.23 18.03 -14.40
CA GLU A 523 -3.27 18.84 -15.17
C GLU A 523 -3.31 18.49 -16.67
N LYS A 524 -3.37 17.20 -17.00
CA LYS A 524 -3.44 16.72 -18.40
C LYS A 524 -4.85 16.76 -19.00
N GLY A 525 -5.86 17.17 -18.24
CA GLY A 525 -7.26 17.19 -18.69
C GLY A 525 -7.89 15.81 -18.87
N ILE A 526 -7.40 14.81 -18.16
CA ILE A 526 -7.90 13.44 -18.16
C ILE A 526 -8.88 13.32 -16.97
N HIS A 527 -10.12 12.89 -17.22
CA HIS A 527 -11.07 12.66 -16.14
C HIS A 527 -10.72 11.38 -15.36
N VAL A 528 -10.74 11.44 -14.03
CA VAL A 528 -10.58 10.24 -13.19
C VAL A 528 -11.96 9.68 -12.84
N ALA A 529 -12.26 8.48 -13.35
CA ALA A 529 -13.47 7.74 -13.01
C ALA A 529 -13.13 6.67 -11.95
N ALA A 530 -13.89 6.64 -10.85
CA ALA A 530 -13.69 5.67 -9.77
C ALA A 530 -14.43 4.36 -10.08
N TYR A 531 -13.73 3.22 -10.04
CA TYR A 531 -14.38 1.93 -9.76
C TYR A 531 -14.19 1.55 -8.28
N SER A 532 -15.04 0.66 -7.78
CA SER A 532 -15.10 0.28 -6.35
C SER A 532 -15.13 1.46 -5.37
N PRO A 533 -15.95 2.51 -5.60
CA PRO A 533 -15.99 3.69 -4.72
C PRO A 533 -16.40 3.35 -3.29
N LEU A 534 -17.14 2.25 -3.09
CA LEU A 534 -17.55 1.75 -1.79
C LEU A 534 -16.59 0.69 -1.21
N GLY A 535 -15.32 0.64 -1.66
CA GLY A 535 -14.31 -0.28 -1.10
C GLY A 535 -14.34 -1.71 -1.65
N GLY A 536 -15.01 -1.93 -2.78
CA GLY A 536 -15.15 -3.25 -3.41
C GLY A 536 -16.15 -4.17 -2.70
N GLN A 537 -16.62 -5.21 -3.39
CA GLN A 537 -17.24 -6.36 -2.71
C GLN A 537 -16.09 -7.17 -2.09
N ASN A 538 -16.22 -7.59 -0.84
CA ASN A 538 -15.21 -8.39 -0.15
C ASN A 538 -15.06 -9.76 -0.84
N TRP A 539 -14.27 -9.85 -1.91
CA TRP A 539 -13.99 -11.10 -2.61
C TRP A 539 -13.32 -12.14 -1.67
N SER A 540 -12.73 -11.67 -0.57
CA SER A 540 -12.12 -12.47 0.51
C SER A 540 -13.01 -12.67 1.76
N GLY A 541 -14.15 -11.98 1.89
CA GLY A 541 -15.01 -12.03 3.08
C GLY A 541 -14.57 -11.18 4.28
N ASP A 542 -13.43 -10.49 4.23
CA ASP A 542 -12.83 -9.78 5.37
C ASP A 542 -13.16 -8.27 5.43
N GLY A 543 -14.37 -7.90 5.85
CA GLY A 543 -14.76 -6.49 6.17
C GLY A 543 -14.68 -5.48 5.01
N ASN A 544 -15.41 -4.37 5.08
CA ASN A 544 -15.39 -3.31 4.06
C ASN A 544 -14.88 -2.00 4.67
N ALA A 545 -13.60 -1.68 4.46
CA ALA A 545 -12.95 -0.53 5.09
C ALA A 545 -13.61 0.84 4.81
N VAL A 546 -14.39 0.96 3.71
CA VAL A 546 -15.12 2.18 3.38
C VAL A 546 -16.47 2.22 4.11
N LEU A 547 -17.26 1.15 4.00
CA LEU A 547 -18.59 1.09 4.61
C LEU A 547 -18.53 0.95 6.14
N ASP A 548 -17.46 0.34 6.66
CA ASP A 548 -17.22 0.13 8.10
C ASP A 548 -16.43 1.29 8.74
N SER A 549 -16.19 2.37 8.01
CA SER A 549 -15.45 3.54 8.52
C SER A 549 -16.27 4.31 9.57
N GLU A 550 -15.78 4.35 10.81
CA GLU A 550 -16.34 5.15 11.90
C GLU A 550 -16.47 6.63 11.52
N VAL A 551 -15.47 7.19 10.83
CA VAL A 551 -15.47 8.59 10.39
C VAL A 551 -16.58 8.84 9.37
N LEU A 552 -16.73 7.96 8.37
CA LEU A 552 -17.80 8.11 7.39
C LEU A 552 -19.18 7.87 8.02
N ALA A 553 -19.28 6.99 9.02
CA ALA A 553 -20.50 6.78 9.78
C ALA A 553 -20.91 8.02 10.60
N GLU A 554 -19.94 8.70 11.23
CA GLU A 554 -20.19 9.98 11.92
C GLU A 554 -20.67 11.07 10.96
N ILE A 555 -20.01 11.22 9.80
CA ILE A 555 -20.42 12.19 8.76
C ILE A 555 -21.82 11.84 8.23
N ALA A 556 -22.08 10.56 7.99
CA ALA A 556 -23.37 10.05 7.53
C ALA A 556 -24.48 10.38 8.54
N LYS A 557 -24.22 10.13 9.83
CA LYS A 557 -25.13 10.47 10.93
C LYS A 557 -25.38 11.98 11.00
N ALA A 558 -24.32 12.80 10.96
CA ALA A 558 -24.43 14.25 11.01
C ALA A 558 -25.22 14.85 9.82
N ARG A 559 -25.19 14.17 8.67
CA ARG A 559 -25.91 14.60 7.44
C ARG A 559 -27.27 13.93 7.25
N GLY A 560 -27.67 13.02 8.12
CA GLY A 560 -28.88 12.21 7.94
C GLY A 560 -28.85 11.38 6.64
N LYS A 561 -27.68 10.84 6.28
CA LYS A 561 -27.42 10.03 5.08
C LYS A 561 -26.84 8.68 5.44
N THR A 562 -26.73 7.78 4.47
CA THR A 562 -25.96 6.54 4.60
C THR A 562 -24.47 6.79 4.32
N VAL A 563 -23.59 5.90 4.79
CA VAL A 563 -22.15 5.94 4.47
C VAL A 563 -21.94 5.96 2.95
N ALA A 564 -22.62 5.09 2.21
CA ALA A 564 -22.54 5.07 0.75
C ALA A 564 -22.91 6.41 0.10
N GLN A 565 -23.97 7.08 0.58
CA GLN A 565 -24.36 8.40 0.09
C GLN A 565 -23.31 9.48 0.41
N VAL A 566 -22.66 9.42 1.56
CA VAL A 566 -21.54 10.33 1.90
C VAL A 566 -20.37 10.11 0.94
N VAL A 567 -20.03 8.85 0.65
CA VAL A 567 -18.94 8.52 -0.27
C VAL A 567 -19.20 9.07 -1.67
N TYR A 568 -20.42 8.89 -2.20
CA TYR A 568 -20.79 9.39 -3.53
C TYR A 568 -20.85 10.93 -3.63
N THR A 569 -20.97 11.63 -2.49
CA THR A 569 -21.09 13.09 -2.45
C THR A 569 -19.81 13.80 -1.99
N THR A 570 -18.74 13.06 -1.72
CA THR A 570 -17.46 13.63 -1.32
C THR A 570 -16.65 13.95 -2.58
N PRO A 571 -16.54 15.22 -3.01
CA PRO A 571 -15.46 15.56 -3.93
C PRO A 571 -14.17 15.24 -3.19
N VAL A 572 -13.31 14.41 -3.80
CA VAL A 572 -12.03 13.94 -3.21
C VAL A 572 -11.02 15.10 -3.00
N THR A 573 -11.51 16.34 -2.95
CA THR A 573 -10.82 17.61 -2.73
C THR A 573 -11.16 18.22 -1.34
N PHE A 574 -12.17 17.73 -0.60
CA PHE A 574 -12.73 18.45 0.57
C PHE A 574 -12.47 17.88 1.98
N LEU A 575 -11.39 17.11 2.19
CA LEU A 575 -10.96 16.67 3.53
C LEU A 575 -9.78 17.48 4.10
N LEU A 576 -9.82 18.81 3.92
CA LEU A 576 -8.94 19.76 4.61
C LEU A 576 -9.82 20.89 5.19
N ALA A 577 -9.63 21.17 6.49
CA ALA A 577 -10.45 21.99 7.41
C ALA A 577 -11.70 21.25 7.93
N THR A 578 -11.75 20.76 9.16
CA THR A 578 -11.87 21.59 10.38
C THR A 578 -11.19 20.96 11.60
N ALA A 579 -10.07 21.55 12.03
CA ALA A 579 -9.62 21.54 13.41
C ALA A 579 -8.93 22.88 13.68
N ARG A 580 -9.73 23.95 13.84
CA ARG A 580 -9.36 25.20 14.50
C ARG A 580 -10.63 25.94 14.91
N SER A 581 -10.87 25.90 16.22
CA SER A 581 -11.48 26.92 17.08
C SER A 581 -12.36 28.00 16.44
N THR A 582 -13.63 28.01 16.83
CA THR A 582 -14.28 29.26 17.28
C THR A 582 -15.03 28.96 18.56
N CYS A 583 -14.47 29.43 19.67
CA CYS A 583 -15.19 29.61 20.92
C CYS A 583 -16.34 30.61 20.73
N SER A 584 -17.37 30.39 21.54
CA SER A 584 -18.57 31.19 21.74
C SER A 584 -18.33 32.72 21.81
N PRO A 585 -19.26 33.54 21.30
CA PRO A 585 -19.32 34.96 21.60
C PRO A 585 -20.27 35.19 22.78
N TYR A 586 -19.75 35.47 23.97
CA TYR A 586 -20.45 36.30 24.97
C TYR A 586 -19.43 36.96 25.91
N ASP A 587 -19.71 38.24 26.17
CA ASP A 587 -19.28 39.11 27.27
C ASP A 587 -18.14 40.13 27.12
N THR A 588 -18.59 41.33 26.74
CA THR A 588 -18.49 42.63 27.45
C THR A 588 -17.19 43.45 27.46
N ASN A 589 -17.42 44.72 27.07
CA ASN A 589 -16.63 45.96 27.13
C ASN A 589 -15.64 46.26 26.00
#